data_AF-A0A1G9S2M5-F1
#
_entry.id   AF-A0A1G9S2M5-F1
#
_cell.length_a   1.000
_cell.length_b   1.000
_cell.length_c   1.000
_cell.angle_alpha   90.00
_cell.angle_beta   90.00
_cell.angle_gamma   90.00
#
_symmetry.space_group_name_H-M   'P 1'
#
loop_
_entity.id
_entity.type
_entity.pdbx_description
1 polymer ?
#
loop_
_entity_poly.entity_id
_entity_poly.type
_entity_poly.pdbx_seq_one_letter_code
_entity_poly.pdbx_strand_id
1 'polypeptide(L)'
;MSLKTPINHNFNITCPKCEHSCLYDLRLDELKELSLNKSSSDLENQYEFLSYVVCKNPLCNYDIELKGYIYEYPENTIKSAEITSTK
;
A
#
# COMPACT_ATOMS: atom_id res chain seq x y z
N MET A 1 -2.05 14.20 -13.73
CA MET A 1 -1.57 12.93 -14.32
C MET A 1 -1.60 11.88 -13.21
N SER A 2 -1.59 10.59 -13.53
CA SER A 2 -1.62 9.53 -12.51
C SER A 2 -0.21 9.16 -12.06
N LEU A 3 -0.06 8.81 -10.78
CA LEU A 3 1.18 8.29 -10.20
C LEU A 3 1.74 7.13 -11.06
N LYS A 4 3.01 7.20 -11.46
CA LYS A 4 3.62 6.16 -12.30
C LYS A 4 3.80 4.86 -11.53
N THR A 5 3.16 3.80 -12.00
CA THR A 5 3.43 2.43 -11.55
C THR A 5 4.49 1.75 -12.44
N PRO A 6 5.23 0.74 -11.93
CA PRO A 6 5.17 0.19 -10.58
C PRO A 6 5.85 1.08 -9.54
N ILE A 7 5.34 1.01 -8.31
CA ILE A 7 5.92 1.68 -7.14
C ILE A 7 6.49 0.62 -6.21
N ASN A 8 7.76 0.79 -5.84
CA ASN A 8 8.35 -0.01 -4.78
C ASN A 8 8.25 0.77 -3.48
N HIS A 9 7.60 0.18 -2.47
CA HIS A 9 7.52 0.77 -1.15
C HIS A 9 7.67 -0.30 -0.07
N ASN A 10 8.41 0.06 0.98
CA ASN A 10 8.61 -0.82 2.12
C ASN A 10 7.48 -0.63 3.12
N PHE A 11 6.82 -1.72 3.48
CA PHE A 11 5.80 -1.71 4.51
C PHE A 11 6.19 -2.62 5.67
N ASN A 12 5.99 -2.13 6.89
CA ASN A 12 6.08 -2.97 8.07
C ASN A 12 4.75 -3.69 8.26
N ILE A 13 4.74 -5.01 8.10
CA ILE A 13 3.52 -5.82 8.08
C ILE A 13 3.58 -6.81 9.21
N THR A 14 2.54 -6.79 10.04
CA THR A 14 2.31 -7.79 11.08
C THR A 14 1.41 -8.88 10.52
N CYS A 15 1.90 -10.12 10.54
CA CYS A 15 1.10 -11.27 10.09
C CYS A 15 -0.12 -11.46 11.00
N PRO A 16 -1.36 -11.49 10.46
CA PRO A 16 -2.56 -11.67 11.28
C PRO A 16 -2.65 -13.05 11.93
N LYS A 17 -1.91 -14.05 11.42
CA LYS A 17 -1.95 -15.43 11.92
C LYS A 17 -0.93 -15.73 13.03
N CYS A 18 0.27 -15.15 12.96
CA CYS A 18 1.35 -15.45 13.91
C CYS A 18 1.97 -14.22 14.57
N GLU A 19 1.38 -13.03 14.35
CA GLU A 19 1.78 -11.75 14.93
C GLU A 19 3.24 -11.33 14.64
N HIS A 20 3.88 -11.99 13.68
CA HIS A 20 5.25 -11.68 13.30
C HIS A 20 5.27 -10.42 12.44
N SER A 21 5.90 -9.36 12.94
CA SER A 21 6.14 -8.12 12.20
C SER A 21 7.45 -8.21 11.41
N CYS A 22 7.39 -7.94 10.11
CA CYS A 22 8.57 -7.88 9.26
C CYS A 22 8.41 -6.77 8.21
N LEU A 23 9.54 -6.27 7.70
CA LEU A 23 9.57 -5.34 6.59
C LEU A 23 9.44 -6.11 5.26
N TYR A 24 8.46 -5.72 4.45
CA TYR A 24 8.23 -6.26 3.11
C TYR A 24 8.44 -5.15 2.09
N ASP A 25 9.29 -5.42 1.09
CA ASP A 25 9.41 -4.58 -0.09
C ASP A 25 8.32 -5.00 -1.06
N LEU A 26 7.32 -4.13 -1.23
CA LEU A 26 6.17 -4.37 -2.08
C LEU A 26 6.30 -3.60 -3.38
N ARG A 27 6.15 -4.32 -4.48
CA ARG A 27 5.97 -3.75 -5.79
C ARG A 27 4.47 -3.64 -6.09
N LEU A 28 3.99 -2.40 -6.16
CA LEU A 28 2.60 -2.06 -6.45
C LEU A 28 2.48 -1.73 -7.94
N ASP A 29 2.09 -2.72 -8.73
CA ASP A 29 1.94 -2.60 -10.19
C ASP A 29 0.59 -1.95 -10.58
N GLU A 30 -0.45 -2.20 -9.79
CA GLU A 30 -1.80 -1.68 -10.04
C GLU A 30 -2.25 -0.78 -8.90
N LEU A 31 -2.65 0.44 -9.27
CA LEU A 31 -3.21 1.44 -8.37
C LEU A 31 -4.54 1.92 -8.92
N LYS A 32 -5.53 2.02 -8.04
CA LYS A 32 -6.84 2.54 -8.37
C LYS A 32 -6.98 3.95 -7.79
N GLU A 33 -7.00 4.95 -8.66
CA GLU A 33 -7.27 6.32 -8.23
C GLU A 33 -8.65 6.43 -7.58
N LEU A 34 -8.70 7.00 -6.38
CA LEU A 34 -9.94 7.34 -5.71
C LEU A 34 -10.28 8.78 -6.06
N SER A 35 -11.33 8.96 -6.86
CA SER A 35 -11.92 10.28 -7.09
C SER A 35 -12.63 10.75 -5.82
N LEU A 36 -11.87 11.27 -4.86
CA LEU A 36 -12.42 12.09 -3.80
C LEU A 36 -13.01 13.35 -4.43
N ASN A 37 -14.17 13.82 -3.92
CA ASN A 37 -14.72 15.11 -4.31
C ASN A 37 -13.72 16.19 -3.91
N LYS A 38 -12.85 16.58 -4.85
CA LYS A 38 -11.79 17.56 -4.64
C LYS A 38 -12.43 18.92 -4.37
N SER A 39 -12.50 19.28 -3.11
CA SER A 39 -12.55 20.69 -2.72
C SER A 39 -11.31 21.37 -3.32
N SER A 40 -11.39 22.63 -3.71
CA SER A 40 -10.28 23.37 -4.34
C SER A 40 -9.00 23.49 -3.50
N SER A 41 -8.94 22.89 -2.30
CA SER A 41 -7.79 22.82 -1.40
C SER A 41 -7.14 21.43 -1.31
N ASP A 42 -7.75 20.38 -1.88
CA ASP A 42 -7.23 19.02 -1.85
C ASP A 42 -6.33 18.77 -3.08
N LEU A 43 -5.05 19.14 -2.94
CA LEU A 43 -4.02 18.91 -3.96
C LEU A 43 -3.47 17.47 -3.95
N GLU A 44 -3.91 16.64 -3.00
CA GLU A 44 -3.43 15.28 -2.80
C GLU A 44 -4.27 14.29 -3.61
N ASN A 45 -3.61 13.45 -4.42
CA ASN A 45 -4.28 12.33 -5.08
C ASN A 45 -4.18 11.09 -4.18
N GLN A 46 -5.30 10.39 -3.98
CA GLN A 46 -5.34 9.15 -3.23
C GLN A 46 -5.51 7.96 -4.17
N TYR A 47 -4.71 6.92 -3.97
CA TYR A 47 -4.74 5.68 -4.74
C TYR A 47 -4.95 4.49 -3.80
N GLU A 48 -5.88 3.61 -4.12
CA GLU A 48 -6.06 2.32 -3.45
C GLU A 48 -5.17 1.27 -4.11
N PHE A 49 -4.51 0.45 -3.29
CA PHE A 49 -3.75 -0.71 -3.74
C PHE A 49 -4.20 -1.99 -3.04
N LEU A 50 -4.02 -3.10 -3.76
CA LEU A 50 -4.20 -4.46 -3.25
C LEU A 50 -2.94 -5.26 -3.60
N SER A 51 -2.35 -5.91 -2.61
CA SER A 51 -1.14 -6.72 -2.80
C SER A 51 -1.20 -7.97 -1.93
N TYR A 52 -0.39 -8.98 -2.26
CA TYR A 52 -0.35 -10.26 -1.56
C TYR A 52 1.10 -10.59 -1.19
N VAL A 53 1.33 -10.96 0.07
CA VAL A 53 2.66 -11.37 0.54
C VAL A 53 2.57 -12.63 1.38
N VAL A 54 3.59 -13.48 1.30
CA VAL A 54 3.69 -14.63 2.19
C VAL A 54 4.46 -14.23 3.45
N CYS A 55 3.92 -14.56 4.61
CA CYS A 55 4.59 -14.33 5.89
C CYS A 55 6.01 -14.93 5.88
N LYS A 56 7.03 -14.10 6.14
CA LYS A 56 8.44 -14.53 6.23
C LYS A 56 8.74 -15.45 7.41
N ASN A 57 7.79 -15.67 8.32
CA ASN A 57 7.95 -16.65 9.39
C ASN A 57 7.85 -18.07 8.78
N PRO A 58 8.95 -18.86 8.78
CA PRO A 58 9.00 -20.18 8.14
C PRO A 58 8.03 -21.19 8.75
N LEU A 59 7.55 -20.95 9.98
CA LEU A 59 6.56 -21.81 10.65
C LEU A 59 5.11 -21.44 10.29
N CYS A 60 4.88 -20.25 9.73
CA CYS A 60 3.54 -19.73 9.43
C CYS A 60 3.18 -19.90 7.96
N ASN A 61 4.07 -19.44 7.05
CA ASN A 61 3.89 -19.42 5.58
C ASN A 61 2.49 -19.00 5.15
N TYR A 62 1.89 -18.04 5.85
CA TYR A 62 0.54 -17.58 5.59
C TYR A 62 0.52 -16.53 4.49
N ASP A 63 -0.36 -16.69 3.51
CA ASP A 63 -0.66 -15.66 2.53
C ASP A 63 -1.43 -14.51 3.19
N ILE A 64 -0.86 -13.32 3.14
CA ILE A 64 -1.41 -12.10 3.71
C ILE A 64 -1.90 -11.23 2.55
N GLU A 65 -3.19 -10.96 2.53
CA GLU A 65 -3.77 -9.95 1.65
C GLU A 65 -3.60 -8.57 2.29
N LEU A 66 -3.07 -7.63 1.53
CA LEU A 66 -2.78 -6.27 1.97
C LEU A 66 -3.60 -5.29 1.16
N LYS A 67 -4.38 -4.49 1.87
CA LYS A 67 -5.11 -3.38 1.29
C LYS A 67 -4.66 -2.09 1.94
N GLY A 68 -4.42 -1.07 1.12
CA GLY A 68 -3.93 0.20 1.61
C GLY A 68 -4.15 1.35 0.65
N TYR A 69 -3.68 2.52 1.06
CA TYR A 69 -3.73 3.75 0.29
C TYR A 69 -2.35 4.34 0.09
N ILE A 70 -2.14 4.95 -1.08
CA ILE A 70 -1.00 5.81 -1.38
C ILE A 70 -1.52 7.21 -1.60
N TYR A 71 -0.86 8.18 -0.99
CA TYR A 71 -1.11 9.59 -1.17
C TYR A 71 0.03 10.19 -1.98
N GLU A 72 -0.32 10.82 -3.09
CA GLU A 72 0.60 11.52 -3.97
C GLU A 72 0.50 13.02 -3.74
N TYR A 73 1.63 13.65 -3.41
CA TYR A 73 1.81 15.09 -3.43
C TYR A 73 3.30 15.46 -3.26
N PRO A 74 3.88 16.34 -4.10
CA PRO A 74 3.33 16.89 -5.35
C PRO A 74 3.20 15.81 -6.44
N GLU A 75 2.72 16.17 -7.64
CA GLU A 75 2.49 15.22 -8.75
C GLU A 75 3.70 14.28 -8.96
N ASN A 76 3.42 12.99 -9.11
CA ASN A 76 4.39 11.91 -9.27
C ASN A 76 5.35 11.70 -8.08
N THR A 77 4.99 12.18 -6.87
CA THR A 77 5.76 12.00 -5.63
C THR A 77 4.87 11.38 -4.56
N ILE A 78 5.29 10.24 -4.01
CA ILE A 78 4.62 9.61 -2.88
C ILE A 78 4.89 10.44 -1.63
N LYS A 79 3.83 10.98 -1.04
CA LYS A 79 3.89 11.68 0.24
C LYS A 79 3.81 10.70 1.40
N SER A 80 2.87 9.76 1.33
CA SER A 80 2.66 8.73 2.35
C SER A 80 2.01 7.50 1.76
N ALA A 81 2.20 6.36 2.42
CA ALA A 81 1.50 5.13 2.14
C ALA A 81 1.06 4.50 3.46
N GLU A 82 -0.14 3.95 3.49
CA GLU A 82 -0.72 3.34 4.66
C GLU A 82 -1.37 2.00 4.33
N ILE A 83 -1.28 1.05 5.24
CA ILE A 83 -2.02 -0.20 5.17
C ILE A 83 -3.26 -0.06 6.03
N THR A 84 -4.43 -0.28 5.44
CA THR A 84 -5.72 -0.17 6.12
C THR A 84 -6.30 -1.52 6.51
N SER A 85 -5.91 -2.59 5.81
CA SER A 85 -6.32 -3.94 6.15
C SER A 85 -5.25 -4.95 5.80
N THR A 86 -5.09 -5.93 6.69
CA THR A 86 -4.31 -7.14 6.48
C THR A 86 -5.20 -8.32 6.80
N LYS A 87 -5.38 -9.25 5.85
CA LYS A 87 -6.18 -10.46 6.03
C LYS A 87 -5.35 -11.70 5.84
#